data_AF-A0A375IS37-F1
#
_entry.id   AF-A0A375IS37-F1
#
_cell.length_a   1.000
_cell.length_b   1.000
_cell.length_c   1.000
_cell.angle_alpha   90.00
_cell.angle_beta   90.00
_cell.angle_gamma   90.00
#
_symmetry.space_group_name_H-M   'P 1'
#
loop_
_entity.id
_entity.type
_entity.pdbx_description
1 polymer ?
#
loop_
_entity_poly.entity_id
_entity_poly.type
_entity_poly.pdbx_seq_one_letter_code
_entity_poly.pdbx_strand_id
1 'polypeptide(L)'
;MALAERYGFELKVCRPYRAKTKGKVERFNRYLKESFVVPLAATLKQAGLKLDVEAANQYIGRWLTEVANIRVHATTGERPEIGCMAHYRLQPQTLGDPRALR
;
A
#
# COMPACT_ATOMS: atom_id res chain seq x y z
N MET A 1 5.86 -23.24 1.53
CA MET A 1 6.01 -22.40 0.33
C MET A 1 4.78 -22.37 -0.58
N ALA A 2 3.77 -23.24 -0.33
CA ALA A 2 2.56 -23.39 -1.14
C ALA A 2 1.77 -22.12 -1.54
N LEU A 3 1.82 -21.03 -0.75
CA LEU A 3 1.12 -19.78 -1.09
C LEU A 3 1.82 -19.01 -2.22
N ALA A 4 3.14 -18.93 -2.16
CA ALA A 4 3.97 -18.23 -3.14
C ALA A 4 3.89 -18.92 -4.52
N GLU A 5 3.92 -20.25 -4.52
CA GLU A 5 3.81 -21.09 -5.72
C GLU A 5 2.42 -20.97 -6.35
N ARG A 6 1.35 -20.96 -5.55
CA ARG A 6 -0.04 -20.83 -6.03
C ARG A 6 -0.31 -19.50 -6.74
N TYR A 7 0.29 -18.40 -6.27
CA TYR A 7 0.03 -17.05 -6.78
C TYR A 7 1.19 -16.48 -7.61
N GLY A 8 2.24 -17.28 -7.87
CA GLY A 8 3.34 -16.92 -8.75
C GLY A 8 4.22 -15.76 -8.27
N PHE A 9 4.41 -15.58 -6.96
CA PHE A 9 5.28 -14.52 -6.41
C PHE A 9 6.49 -15.07 -5.65
N GLU A 10 7.64 -14.41 -5.77
CA GLU A 10 8.86 -14.78 -5.04
C GLU A 10 8.98 -13.99 -3.73
N LEU A 11 9.19 -14.70 -2.61
CA LEU A 11 9.40 -14.08 -1.31
C LEU A 11 10.85 -13.60 -1.16
N LYS A 12 11.07 -12.29 -1.29
CA LYS A 12 12.37 -11.67 -0.99
C LYS A 12 12.43 -11.20 0.46
N VAL A 13 12.99 -12.04 1.34
CA VAL A 13 13.20 -11.68 2.74
C VAL A 13 14.42 -10.77 2.93
N CYS A 14 14.33 -9.87 3.90
CA CYS A 14 15.49 -9.08 4.31
C CYS A 14 16.52 -9.96 5.03
N ARG A 15 17.82 -9.67 4.83
CA ARG A 15 18.87 -10.26 5.68
C ARG A 15 18.68 -9.81 7.13
N PRO A 16 18.85 -10.70 8.13
CA PRO A 16 18.88 -10.31 9.54
C PRO A 16 19.85 -9.16 9.80
N TYR A 17 19.51 -8.27 10.73
CA TYR A 17 20.31 -7.09 11.12
C TYR A 17 20.58 -6.05 10.02
N ARG A 18 19.88 -6.10 8.88
CA ARG A 18 19.97 -5.10 7.81
C ARG A 18 18.68 -4.28 7.69
N ALA A 19 18.52 -3.26 8.52
CA ALA A 19 17.32 -2.39 8.52
C ALA A 19 17.07 -1.59 7.22
N LYS A 20 17.99 -1.62 6.23
CA LYS A 20 17.94 -0.76 5.04
C LYS A 20 16.79 -1.04 4.05
N THR A 21 16.11 -2.19 4.13
CA THR A 21 15.09 -2.57 3.13
C THR A 21 13.66 -2.10 3.47
N LYS A 22 13.43 -1.59 4.68
CA LYS A 22 12.08 -1.19 5.14
C LYS A 22 11.72 0.26 4.85
N GLY A 23 12.65 1.06 4.33
CA GLY A 23 12.47 2.51 4.14
C GLY A 23 11.25 2.90 3.27
N LYS A 24 10.86 2.07 2.29
CA LYS A 24 9.64 2.31 1.50
C LYS A 24 8.37 2.23 2.35
N VAL A 25 8.28 1.18 3.17
CA VAL A 25 7.13 0.95 4.07
C VAL A 25 7.10 1.99 5.19
N GLU A 26 8.25 2.32 5.77
CA GLU A 26 8.31 3.28 6.88
C GLU A 26 7.97 4.71 6.45
N ARG A 27 8.44 5.14 5.27
CA ARG A 27 8.06 6.45 4.72
C ARG A 27 6.57 6.51 4.41
N PHE A 28 5.99 5.44 3.87
CA PHE A 28 4.55 5.39 3.63
C PHE A 28 3.75 5.43 4.94
N ASN A 29 4.15 4.66 5.95
CA ASN A 29 3.46 4.65 7.24
C ASN A 29 3.51 6.01 7.94
N ARG A 30 4.63 6.74 7.83
CA ARG A 30 4.71 8.13 8.32
C ARG A 30 3.73 9.02 7.58
N TYR A 31 3.74 8.98 6.25
CA TYR A 31 2.80 9.77 5.43
C TYR A 31 1.34 9.45 5.73
N LEU A 32 0.98 8.17 5.86
CA LEU A 32 -0.37 7.72 6.23
C LEU A 32 -0.80 8.34 7.56
N LYS A 33 0.07 8.33 8.57
CA LYS A 33 -0.25 8.92 9.88
C LYS A 33 -0.49 10.42 9.79
N GLU A 34 0.43 11.14 9.14
CA GLU A 34 0.40 12.61 9.08
C GLU A 34 -0.74 13.13 8.19
N SER A 35 -0.99 12.47 7.05
CA SER A 35 -1.92 12.98 6.04
C SER A 35 -3.33 12.38 6.11
N PHE A 36 -3.53 11.25 6.79
CA PHE A 36 -4.83 10.60 6.91
C PHE A 36 -5.27 10.49 8.38
N VAL A 37 -4.47 9.81 9.21
CA VAL A 37 -4.90 9.47 10.58
C VAL A 37 -5.09 10.71 11.46
N VAL A 38 -4.12 11.62 11.46
CA VAL A 38 -4.18 12.84 12.29
C VAL A 38 -5.33 13.76 11.88
N PRO A 39 -5.52 14.11 10.58
CA PRO A 39 -6.67 14.90 10.15
C PRO A 39 -8.01 14.23 10.45
N LEU A 40 -8.14 12.92 10.16
CA LEU A 40 -9.39 12.19 10.42
C LEU A 40 -9.73 12.16 11.91
N ALA A 41 -8.74 11.93 12.77
CA ALA A 41 -8.94 11.95 14.22
C ALA A 41 -9.39 13.35 14.70
N ALA A 42 -8.83 14.42 14.13
CA ALA A 42 -9.23 15.78 14.46
C ALA A 42 -10.69 16.07 14.05
N THR A 43 -11.08 15.68 12.83
CA THR A 43 -12.46 15.84 12.33
C THR A 43 -13.47 15.04 13.17
N LEU A 44 -13.17 13.78 13.50
CA LEU A 44 -14.05 12.97 14.35
C LEU A 44 -14.17 13.55 15.76
N LYS A 45 -13.06 14.04 16.33
CA LYS A 45 -13.06 14.66 17.65
C LYS A 45 -13.94 15.93 17.69
N GLN A 46 -13.95 16.73 16.63
CA GLN A 46 -14.84 17.88 16.51
C GLN A 46 -16.32 17.48 16.50
N ALA A 47 -16.64 16.31 15.93
CA ALA A 47 -17.97 15.72 15.96
C ALA A 47 -18.28 14.95 17.26
N GLY A 48 -17.39 14.98 18.27
CA GLY A 48 -17.54 14.24 19.52
C GLY A 48 -17.31 12.72 19.39
N LEU A 49 -16.82 12.26 18.25
CA LEU A 49 -16.56 10.85 17.95
C LEU A 49 -15.07 10.51 18.17
N LYS A 50 -14.80 9.25 18.52
CA LYS A 50 -13.43 8.73 18.64
C LYS A 50 -13.06 7.97 17.37
N LEU A 51 -11.83 8.16 16.91
CA LEU A 51 -11.29 7.35 15.82
C LEU A 51 -11.13 5.89 16.27
N ASP A 52 -11.78 4.98 15.55
CA ASP A 52 -11.63 3.54 15.67
C ASP A 52 -11.20 2.91 14.32
N VAL A 53 -10.92 1.61 14.31
CA VAL A 53 -10.47 0.87 13.13
C VAL A 53 -11.56 0.80 12.06
N GLU A 54 -12.82 0.59 12.44
CA GLU A 54 -13.96 0.55 11.53
C GLU A 54 -14.17 1.90 10.86
N ALA A 55 -14.18 2.99 11.64
CA ALA A 55 -14.23 4.34 11.08
C ALA A 55 -13.07 4.56 10.10
N ALA A 56 -11.83 4.25 10.47
CA ALA A 56 -10.69 4.39 9.57
C ALA A 56 -10.87 3.61 8.26
N ASN A 57 -11.37 2.37 8.31
CA ASN A 57 -11.61 1.55 7.13
C ASN A 57 -12.71 2.11 6.22
N GLN A 58 -13.68 2.85 6.74
CA GLN A 58 -14.69 3.52 5.92
C GLN A 58 -14.12 4.71 5.14
N TYR A 59 -13.22 5.50 5.76
CA TYR A 59 -12.67 6.70 5.13
C TYR A 59 -11.42 6.45 4.27
N ILE A 60 -10.69 5.36 4.52
CA ILE A 60 -9.39 5.11 3.86
C ILE A 60 -9.52 4.96 2.34
N GLY A 61 -10.57 4.28 1.85
CA GLY A 61 -10.75 4.04 0.41
C GLY A 61 -10.89 5.33 -0.40
N ARG A 62 -11.69 6.27 0.13
CA ARG A 62 -11.84 7.60 -0.46
C ARG A 62 -10.52 8.37 -0.43
N TRP A 63 -9.83 8.37 0.70
CA TRP A 63 -8.54 9.05 0.82
C TRP A 63 -7.47 8.48 -0.13
N LEU A 64 -7.43 7.15 -0.33
CA LEU A 64 -6.53 6.52 -1.29
C LEU A 64 -6.80 7.03 -2.70
N THR A 65 -8.08 7.09 -3.09
CA THR A 65 -8.51 7.46 -4.44
C THR A 65 -8.35 8.95 -4.72
N GLU A 66 -8.67 9.82 -3.75
CA GLU A 66 -8.73 11.27 -3.96
C GLU A 66 -7.45 12.00 -3.54
N VAL A 67 -6.57 11.37 -2.75
CA VAL A 67 -5.38 12.05 -2.20
C VAL A 67 -4.12 11.24 -2.44
N ALA A 68 -4.07 9.99 -1.96
CA ALA A 68 -2.81 9.25 -1.90
C ALA A 68 -2.30 8.80 -3.28
N ASN A 69 -3.20 8.34 -4.16
CA ASN A 69 -2.86 7.77 -5.47
C ASN A 69 -2.66 8.84 -6.56
N ILE A 70 -3.32 10.00 -6.41
CA ILE A 70 -3.31 11.09 -7.39
C ILE A 70 -2.20 12.12 -7.17
N ARG A 71 -1.55 12.11 -6.00
CA ARG A 71 -0.48 13.07 -5.68
C ARG A 71 0.75 12.84 -6.56
N VAL A 72 1.49 13.90 -6.85
CA VAL A 72 2.82 13.78 -7.44
C VAL A 72 3.81 13.35 -6.36
N HIS A 73 4.43 12.17 -6.52
CA HIS A 73 5.34 11.64 -5.50
C HIS A 73 6.71 12.32 -5.59
N ALA A 74 7.21 12.87 -4.48
CA ALA A 74 8.43 13.68 -4.47
C ALA A 74 9.70 12.98 -4.98
N THR A 75 9.81 11.66 -4.79
CA THR A 75 10.98 10.89 -5.28
C THR A 75 10.84 10.43 -6.72
N THR A 76 9.60 10.21 -7.18
CA THR A 76 9.34 9.59 -8.49
C THR A 76 8.96 10.64 -9.54
N GLY A 77 8.47 11.81 -9.14
CA GLY A 77 7.96 12.85 -10.04
C GLY A 77 6.62 12.49 -10.69
N GLU A 78 6.10 11.29 -10.44
CA GLU A 78 4.90 10.77 -11.07
C GLU A 78 3.79 10.50 -10.04
N ARG A 79 2.56 10.34 -10.54
CA ARG A 79 1.43 9.88 -9.74
C ARG A 79 1.59 8.39 -9.44
N PRO A 80 1.46 7.94 -8.17
CA PRO A 80 1.54 6.53 -7.81
C PRO A 80 0.63 5.63 -8.64
N GLU A 81 -0.59 6.06 -8.98
CA GLU A 81 -1.50 5.28 -9.82
C GLU A 81 -0.92 5.00 -11.21
N ILE A 82 -0.29 6.01 -11.83
CA ILE A 82 0.24 5.92 -13.20
C ILE A 82 1.49 5.04 -13.18
N GLY A 83 2.42 5.33 -12.27
CA GLY A 83 3.65 4.55 -12.13
C GLY A 83 3.39 3.09 -11.78
N CYS A 84 2.41 2.82 -10.91
CA CYS A 84 2.02 1.45 -10.56
C CYS A 84 1.39 0.71 -11.75
N MET A 85 0.44 1.36 -12.46
CA MET A 85 -0.18 0.75 -13.64
C MET A 85 0.84 0.48 -14.75
N ALA A 86 1.78 1.40 -15.00
CA ALA A 86 2.84 1.22 -15.97
C ALA A 86 3.71 0.00 -15.62
N HIS A 87 4.11 -0.14 -14.35
CA HIS A 87 4.86 -1.31 -13.89
C HIS A 87 4.06 -2.61 -14.00
N TYR A 88 2.78 -2.62 -13.63
CA TYR A 88 1.93 -3.80 -13.71
C TYR A 88 1.71 -4.26 -15.15
N ARG A 89 1.55 -3.34 -16.10
CA ARG A 89 1.42 -3.66 -17.53
C ARG A 89 2.67 -4.33 -18.11
N LEU A 90 3.84 -4.03 -17.55
CA LEU A 90 5.13 -4.58 -17.99
C LEU A 90 5.46 -5.93 -17.33
N GLN A 91 4.67 -6.38 -16.35
CA GLN A 91 4.81 -7.72 -15.78
C GLN A 91 3.75 -8.65 -16.37
N PRO A 92 4.12 -9.63 -17.23
CA PRO A 92 3.19 -10.68 -17.60
C PRO A 92 2.79 -11.42 -16.32
N GLN A 93 1.49 -11.41 -16.00
CA GLN A 93 0.94 -12.28 -14.97
C GLN A 93 1.12 -13.71 -15.46
N THR A 94 2.19 -14.37 -15.04
CA THR A 94 2.28 -15.83 -15.11
C THR A 94 1.33 -16.37 -14.05
N LEU A 95 0.03 -16.38 -14.33
CA LEU A 95 -0.89 -17.24 -13.60
C LEU A 95 -0.41 -18.65 -13.90
N GLY A 96 0.25 -19.30 -12.93
CA GLY A 96 0.80 -20.64 -13.10
C GLY A 96 -0.25 -21.57 -13.68
N ASP A 97 0.15 -22.41 -14.63
CA ASP A 97 -0.73 -23.34 -15.33
C ASP A 97 -1.58 -24.12 -14.30
N PRO A 98 -2.92 -24.04 -14.35
CA PRO A 98 -3.79 -24.77 -13.43
C PRO A 98 -3.66 -26.30 -13.53
N ARG A 99 -2.93 -26.83 -14.52
CA ARG A 99 -2.63 -28.25 -14.69
C ARG A 99 -1.46 -28.78 -13.85
N ALA A 100 -0.72 -27.91 -13.15
CA ALA A 100 0.40 -28.31 -12.28
C ALA A 100 -0.03 -28.80 -10.87
N LEU A 101 -1.33 -28.93 -10.60
CA LEU A 101 -1.90 -29.37 -9.33
C LEU A 101 -2.52 -30.79 -9.42
N ARG A 102 -1.79 -31.75 -9.99
CA ARG A 102 -2.08 -33.18 -9.82
C ARG A 102 -1.05 -33.83 -8.91
#